data_AF-A0A356F6C8-F1
#
_entry.id   AF-A0A356F6C8-F1
#
_cell.length_a   1.000
_cell.length_b   1.000
_cell.length_c   1.000
_cell.angle_alpha   90.00
_cell.angle_beta   90.00
_cell.angle_gamma   90.00
#
_symmetry.space_group_name_H-M   'P 1'
#
loop_
_entity.id
_entity.type
_entity.pdbx_description
1 polymer ?
#
loop_
_entity_poly.entity_id
_entity_poly.type
_entity_poly.pdbx_seq_one_letter_code
_entity_poly.pdbx_strand_id
1 'polypeptide(L)'
;MTKRMLIDDTQPEETRVVIVDGNKVEDVEFESSSRKQIKGNIYTAKVIRIEPSLQAAFIDYGGNKHGFLAFNEIHPDYYNVSEEVMNEVNAEVDEIINNKIQYLKEREAERARYKAEKEAQEAQRRLEAEQAQEIEESQLEPAQNVIPEN
;
A
#
# COMPACT_ATOMS: atom_id res chain seq x y z
N MET A 1 -19.72 -8.82 -10.76
CA MET A 1 -20.60 -8.27 -9.71
C MET A 1 -20.38 -6.77 -9.64
N THR A 2 -21.40 -6.00 -9.23
CA THR A 2 -21.32 -4.53 -9.20
C THR A 2 -20.99 -4.08 -7.79
N LYS A 3 -19.88 -3.36 -7.64
CA LYS A 3 -19.48 -2.69 -6.41
C LYS A 3 -20.29 -1.41 -6.25
N ARG A 4 -20.91 -1.20 -5.10
CA ARG A 4 -21.80 -0.06 -4.79
C ARG A 4 -21.36 0.61 -3.49
N MET A 5 -21.51 1.92 -3.44
CA MET A 5 -21.35 2.71 -2.21
C MET A 5 -22.73 3.21 -1.79
N LEU A 6 -23.16 2.85 -0.58
CA LEU A 6 -24.44 3.26 0.01
C LEU A 6 -24.16 4.30 1.08
N ILE A 7 -24.87 5.43 1.04
CA ILE A 7 -24.73 6.53 2.00
C ILE A 7 -26.08 6.70 2.69
N ASP A 8 -26.09 6.64 4.02
CA ASP A 8 -27.26 6.86 4.87
C ASP A 8 -27.03 8.09 5.75
N ASP A 9 -27.87 9.10 5.56
CA ASP A 9 -27.88 10.37 6.29
C ASP A 9 -29.24 10.62 6.96
N THR A 10 -30.02 9.55 7.21
CA THR A 10 -31.36 9.66 7.82
C THR A 10 -31.31 10.06 9.29
N GLN A 11 -30.20 9.77 9.98
CA GLN A 11 -29.99 10.13 11.37
C GLN A 11 -29.10 11.37 11.46
N PRO A 12 -29.56 12.49 12.05
CA PRO A 12 -28.76 13.72 12.11
C PRO A 12 -27.52 13.60 13.01
N GLU A 13 -27.45 12.56 13.83
CA GLU A 13 -26.32 12.30 14.74
C GLU A 13 -25.15 11.60 14.05
N GLU A 14 -25.39 10.93 12.92
CA GLU A 14 -24.40 10.13 12.22
C GLU A 14 -24.71 9.94 10.73
N THR A 15 -23.66 10.01 9.92
CA THR A 15 -23.71 9.62 8.51
C THR A 15 -22.95 8.31 8.35
N ARG A 16 -23.55 7.33 7.65
CA ARG A 16 -22.94 6.00 7.43
C ARG A 16 -22.64 5.79 5.95
N VAL A 17 -21.46 5.25 5.65
CA VAL A 17 -21.03 4.89 4.30
C VAL A 17 -20.69 3.41 4.27
N VAL A 18 -21.30 2.66 3.35
CA VAL A 18 -21.09 1.21 3.21
C VAL A 18 -20.66 0.88 1.79
N ILE A 19 -19.55 0.15 1.65
CA ILE A 19 -19.09 -0.40 0.38
C ILE A 19 -19.55 -1.86 0.28
N VAL A 20 -20.27 -2.18 -0.79
CA VAL A 20 -20.89 -3.49 -1.02
C VAL A 20 -20.44 -4.06 -2.37
N ASP A 21 -20.04 -5.32 -2.42
CA ASP A 21 -19.89 -6.08 -3.67
C ASP A 21 -21.06 -7.08 -3.80
N GLY A 22 -21.99 -6.80 -4.71
CA GLY A 22 -23.25 -7.54 -4.77
C GLY A 22 -24.05 -7.38 -3.47
N ASN A 23 -24.15 -8.45 -2.68
CA ASN A 23 -24.82 -8.49 -1.37
C ASN A 23 -23.83 -8.65 -0.20
N LYS A 24 -22.52 -8.64 -0.46
CA LYS A 24 -21.48 -8.78 0.56
C LYS A 24 -20.96 -7.39 0.95
N VAL A 25 -21.04 -7.07 2.23
CA VAL A 25 -20.40 -5.86 2.80
C VAL A 25 -18.89 -6.07 2.78
N GLU A 26 -18.16 -5.13 2.19
CA GLU A 26 -16.71 -5.10 2.23
C GLU A 26 -16.20 -4.15 3.31
N ASP A 27 -16.78 -2.96 3.41
CA ASP A 27 -16.33 -1.91 4.33
C ASP A 27 -17.49 -1.05 4.84
N VAL A 28 -17.36 -0.54 6.06
CA VAL A 28 -18.34 0.31 6.74
C VAL A 28 -17.60 1.40 7.49
N GLU A 29 -17.87 2.65 7.11
CA GLU A 29 -17.43 3.83 7.85
C GLU A 29 -18.65 4.61 8.36
N PHE A 30 -18.50 5.29 9.49
CA PHE A 30 -19.50 6.22 9.99
C PHE A 30 -18.82 7.48 10.52
N GLU A 31 -19.47 8.61 10.34
CA GLU A 31 -19.05 9.91 10.86
C GLU A 31 -20.10 10.39 11.87
N SER A 32 -19.67 10.77 13.07
CA SER A 32 -20.56 11.37 14.08
C SER A 32 -20.57 12.89 13.97
N SER A 33 -21.76 13.49 14.06
CA SER A 33 -21.95 14.94 14.08
C SER A 33 -21.25 15.63 15.27
N SER A 34 -21.08 14.89 16.38
CA SER A 34 -20.56 15.40 17.65
C SER A 34 -19.07 15.76 17.63
N ARG A 35 -18.27 15.11 16.78
CA ARG A 35 -16.82 15.31 16.72
C ARG A 35 -16.33 15.30 15.29
N LYS A 36 -16.12 16.50 14.74
CA LYS A 36 -15.48 16.67 13.44
C LYS A 36 -14.03 16.20 13.49
N GLN A 37 -13.68 15.28 12.61
CA GLN A 37 -12.30 14.87 12.40
C GLN A 37 -11.56 15.99 11.65
N ILE A 38 -10.50 16.52 12.28
CA ILE A 38 -9.65 17.56 11.67
C ILE A 38 -8.38 16.97 11.03
N LYS A 39 -8.12 15.67 11.24
CA LYS A 39 -6.94 14.98 10.73
C LYS A 39 -7.07 14.81 9.22
N GLY A 40 -6.05 15.26 8.48
CA GLY A 40 -6.01 15.19 7.02
C GLY A 40 -6.56 16.44 6.33
N ASN A 41 -7.11 17.39 7.09
CA ASN A 41 -7.60 18.65 6.54
C ASN A 41 -6.44 19.54 6.10
N ILE A 42 -6.68 20.34 5.07
CA ILE A 42 -5.73 21.30 4.51
C ILE A 42 -6.27 22.71 4.80
N TYR A 43 -5.41 23.57 5.34
CA TYR A 43 -5.76 24.94 5.72
C TYR A 43 -4.77 25.93 5.10
N THR A 44 -5.27 27.10 4.68
CA THR A 44 -4.43 28.28 4.56
C THR A 44 -4.28 28.87 5.95
N ALA A 45 -3.05 29.04 6.40
CA ALA A 45 -2.76 29.33 7.80
C ALA A 45 -1.68 30.41 7.92
N LYS A 46 -1.61 31.09 9.07
CA LYS A 46 -0.67 32.19 9.30
C LYS A 46 0.36 31.82 10.36
N VAL A 47 1.64 32.07 10.10
CA VAL A 47 2.69 31.92 11.11
C VAL A 47 2.51 32.98 12.19
N ILE A 48 2.38 32.55 13.46
CA ILE A 48 2.18 33.44 14.60
C ILE A 48 3.51 33.76 15.27
N ARG A 49 4.33 32.74 15.51
CA ARG A 49 5.66 32.88 16.10
C ARG A 49 6.56 31.73 15.67
N ILE A 50 7.86 31.98 15.71
CA ILE A 50 8.92 31.01 15.43
C ILE A 50 9.63 30.72 16.74
N GLU A 51 9.86 29.45 17.04
CA GLU A 51 10.54 28.97 18.25
C GLU A 51 11.84 28.25 17.85
N PRO A 52 12.99 28.97 17.78
CA PRO A 52 14.26 28.37 17.36
C PRO A 52 14.70 27.21 18.25
N SER A 53 14.44 27.30 19.55
CA SER A 53 14.77 26.25 20.53
C SER A 53 14.06 24.92 20.24
N LEU A 54 12.86 24.98 19.65
CA LEU A 54 12.10 23.80 19.25
C LEU A 54 12.32 23.43 17.79
N GLN A 55 13.06 24.25 17.04
CA GLN A 55 13.15 24.18 15.57
C GLN A 55 11.76 24.04 14.94
N ALA A 56 10.85 24.93 15.33
CA ALA A 56 9.44 24.85 14.92
C ALA A 56 8.79 26.23 14.82
N ALA A 57 7.64 26.28 14.16
CA ALA A 57 6.76 27.44 14.09
C ALA A 57 5.38 27.11 14.65
N PHE A 58 4.75 28.08 15.30
CA PHE A 58 3.35 27.99 15.71
C PHE A 58 2.48 28.71 14.69
N ILE A 59 1.42 28.03 14.26
CA ILE A 59 0.58 28.43 13.13
C ILE A 59 -0.87 28.65 13.59
N ASP A 60 -1.51 29.73 13.12
CA ASP A 60 -2.94 29.93 13.23
C ASP A 60 -3.64 29.37 11.99
N TYR A 61 -4.37 28.27 12.16
CA TYR A 61 -5.20 27.66 11.10
C TYR A 61 -6.70 27.83 11.37
N GLY A 62 -7.10 28.69 12.33
CA GLY A 62 -8.50 28.91 12.71
C GLY A 62 -9.06 27.90 13.72
N GLY A 63 -8.21 27.06 14.32
CA GLY A 63 -8.57 26.16 15.41
C GLY A 63 -8.53 26.82 16.79
N ASN A 64 -9.05 26.13 17.81
CA ASN A 64 -9.03 26.60 19.20
C ASN A 64 -7.62 26.76 19.80
N LYS A 65 -6.64 26.03 19.25
CA LYS A 65 -5.23 26.08 19.64
C LYS A 65 -4.39 26.23 18.39
N HIS A 66 -3.25 26.91 18.54
CA HIS A 66 -2.28 27.03 17.46
C HIS A 66 -1.72 25.66 17.07
N GLY A 67 -1.53 25.47 15.77
CA GLY A 67 -0.84 24.31 15.22
C GLY A 67 0.65 24.41 15.53
N PHE A 68 1.28 23.26 15.64
CA PHE A 68 2.73 23.12 15.73
C PHE A 68 3.22 22.60 14.39
N LEU A 69 4.18 23.29 13.79
CA LEU A 69 4.80 22.91 12.51
C LEU A 69 6.31 22.80 12.74
N ALA A 70 6.84 21.58 12.71
CA ALA A 70 8.26 21.35 12.86
C ALA A 70 9.02 21.79 11.59
N PHE A 71 10.26 22.25 11.75
CA PHE A 71 11.03 22.78 10.63
C PHE A 71 11.26 21.75 9.52
N ASN A 72 11.49 20.48 9.88
CA ASN A 72 11.67 19.37 8.93
C ASN A 72 10.39 18.97 8.18
N GLU A 73 9.23 19.52 8.53
CA GLU A 73 7.95 19.31 7.84
C GLU A 73 7.61 20.48 6.89
N ILE A 74 8.46 21.50 6.81
CA ILE A 74 8.28 22.65 5.91
C ILE A 74 8.88 22.31 4.55
N HIS A 75 8.08 22.43 3.49
CA HIS A 75 8.58 22.24 2.13
C HIS A 75 9.61 23.33 1.76
N PRO A 76 10.73 23.00 1.07
CA PRO A 76 11.75 23.97 0.69
C PRO A 76 11.22 25.21 -0.05
N ASP A 77 10.14 25.09 -0.82
CA ASP A 77 9.49 26.22 -1.52
C ASP A 77 9.08 27.38 -0.59
N TYR A 78 8.91 27.11 0.71
CA TYR A 78 8.60 28.14 1.71
C TYR A 78 9.85 28.77 2.32
N TYR A 79 11.05 28.34 1.94
CA TYR A 79 12.30 28.90 2.44
C TYR A 79 12.61 30.22 1.72
N ASN A 80 13.10 31.18 2.49
CA ASN A 80 13.59 32.44 1.95
C ASN A 80 15.10 32.33 1.69
N VAL A 81 15.47 31.61 0.62
CA VAL A 81 16.86 31.42 0.18
C VAL A 81 17.00 31.77 -1.30
N SER A 82 18.24 31.92 -1.79
CA SER A 82 18.48 32.22 -3.20
C SER A 82 18.08 31.04 -4.10
N GLU A 83 17.75 31.34 -5.36
CA GLU A 83 17.40 30.31 -6.36
C GLU A 83 18.52 29.29 -6.56
N GLU A 84 19.79 29.71 -6.45
CA GLU A 84 20.95 28.83 -6.52
C GLU A 84 20.91 27.76 -5.42
N VAL A 85 20.68 28.16 -4.17
CA VAL A 85 20.58 27.26 -3.02
C VAL A 85 19.36 26.35 -3.15
N MET A 86 18.22 26.88 -3.62
CA MET A 86 17.03 26.05 -3.88
C MET A 86 17.28 24.96 -4.92
N ASN A 87 18.01 25.29 -5.99
CA ASN A 87 18.32 24.33 -7.05
C ASN A 87 19.24 23.21 -6.56
N GLU A 88 20.22 23.54 -5.70
CA GLU A 88 21.08 22.54 -5.06
C GLU A 88 20.28 21.59 -4.16
N VAL A 89 19.40 22.13 -3.31
CA VAL A 89 18.53 21.34 -2.44
C VAL A 89 17.60 20.44 -3.24
N ASN A 90 16.99 20.97 -4.31
CA ASN A 90 16.11 20.19 -5.18
C ASN A 90 16.86 19.06 -5.89
N ALA A 91 18.07 19.31 -6.36
CA ALA A 91 18.91 18.28 -6.98
C ALA A 91 19.24 17.14 -6.01
N GLU A 92 19.57 17.46 -4.75
CA GLU A 92 19.81 16.46 -3.70
C GLU A 92 18.54 15.64 -3.40
N VAL A 93 17.39 16.31 -3.27
CA VAL A 93 16.10 15.65 -3.04
C VAL A 93 15.74 14.70 -4.19
N ASP A 94 15.92 15.14 -5.44
CA ASP A 94 15.67 14.33 -6.63
C ASP A 94 16.59 13.11 -6.70
N GLU A 95 17.86 13.27 -6.31
CA GLU A 95 18.80 12.14 -6.22
C GLU A 95 18.33 11.11 -5.18
N ILE A 96 17.92 11.56 -3.99
CA ILE A 96 17.40 10.68 -2.94
C ILE A 96 16.14 9.93 -3.41
N ILE A 97 15.21 10.63 -4.08
CA ILE A 97 13.99 10.04 -4.62
C ILE A 97 14.34 8.98 -5.67
N ASN A 98 15.22 9.30 -6.61
CA ASN A 98 15.63 8.38 -7.66
C ASN A 98 16.32 7.13 -7.08
N ASN A 99 17.23 7.31 -6.12
CA ASN A 99 17.88 6.21 -5.41
C ASN A 99 16.86 5.32 -4.69
N LYS A 100 15.85 5.92 -4.06
CA LYS A 100 14.78 5.16 -3.39
C LYS A 100 13.93 4.38 -4.39
N ILE A 101 13.60 4.97 -5.54
CA ILE A 101 12.85 4.31 -6.60
C ILE A 101 13.64 3.12 -7.14
N GLN A 102 14.94 3.27 -7.40
CA GLN A 102 15.78 2.18 -7.88
C GLN A 102 15.85 1.04 -6.85
N TYR A 103 16.08 1.36 -5.58
CA TYR A 103 16.06 0.38 -4.49
C TYR A 103 14.75 -0.41 -4.42
N LEU A 104 13.60 0.26 -4.59
CA LEU A 104 12.29 -0.41 -4.59
C LEU A 104 12.13 -1.34 -5.80
N LYS A 105 12.56 -0.91 -6.99
CA LYS A 105 12.54 -1.72 -8.22
C LYS A 105 13.41 -2.98 -8.08
N GLU A 106 14.62 -2.84 -7.54
CA GLU A 106 15.52 -3.97 -7.32
C GLU A 106 14.91 -5.00 -6.36
N ARG A 107 14.34 -4.53 -5.24
CA ARG A 107 13.64 -5.41 -4.28
C ARG A 107 12.43 -6.11 -4.87
N GLU A 108 11.67 -5.43 -5.73
CA GLU A 108 10.53 -6.04 -6.41
C GLU A 108 10.99 -7.11 -7.41
N ALA A 109 12.04 -6.83 -8.19
CA ALA A 109 12.64 -7.79 -9.11
C ALA A 109 13.22 -9.02 -8.38
N GLU A 110 13.88 -8.82 -7.24
CA GLU A 110 14.38 -9.91 -6.40
C GLU A 110 13.24 -10.79 -5.89
N ARG A 111 12.16 -10.19 -5.36
CA ARG A 111 10.97 -10.93 -4.93
C ARG A 111 10.32 -11.70 -6.06
N ALA A 112 10.26 -11.11 -7.27
CA ALA A 112 9.71 -11.77 -8.44
C ALA A 112 10.57 -12.97 -8.87
N ARG A 113 11.90 -12.84 -8.84
CA ARG A 113 12.83 -13.95 -9.11
C ARG A 113 12.66 -15.09 -8.11
N TYR A 114 12.64 -14.78 -6.82
CA TYR A 114 12.43 -15.79 -5.77
C TYR A 114 11.08 -16.51 -5.92
N LYS A 115 10.02 -15.78 -6.25
CA LYS A 115 8.70 -16.37 -6.51
C LYS A 115 8.72 -17.28 -7.73
N ALA A 116 9.31 -16.84 -8.84
CA ALA A 116 9.43 -17.63 -10.07
C ALA A 116 10.27 -18.90 -9.86
N GLU A 117 11.37 -18.81 -9.09
CA GLU A 117 12.20 -19.96 -8.74
C GLU A 117 11.41 -20.99 -7.91
N LYS A 118 10.68 -20.53 -6.90
CA LYS A 118 9.84 -21.40 -6.07
C LYS A 118 8.74 -22.08 -6.90
N GLU A 119 8.08 -21.33 -7.79
CA GLU A 119 7.06 -21.87 -8.70
C GLU A 119 7.64 -22.91 -9.67
N ALA A 120 8.84 -22.66 -10.20
CA ALA A 120 9.54 -23.61 -11.07
C ALA A 120 9.93 -24.90 -10.32
N GLN A 121 10.44 -24.79 -9.10
CA GLN A 121 10.75 -25.95 -8.24
C GLN A 121 9.49 -26.75 -7.90
N GLU A 122 8.38 -26.09 -7.58
CA GLU A 122 7.10 -26.76 -7.32
C GLU A 122 6.55 -27.44 -8.58
N ALA A 123 6.64 -26.80 -9.75
CA ALA A 123 6.24 -27.40 -11.02
C ALA A 123 7.09 -28.63 -11.36
N GLN A 124 8.41 -28.56 -11.16
CA GLN A 124 9.30 -29.69 -11.37
C GLN A 124 8.97 -30.86 -10.43
N ARG A 125 8.75 -30.61 -9.14
CA ARG A 125 8.33 -31.66 -8.18
C ARG A 125 6.98 -32.30 -8.56
N ARG A 126 6.05 -31.54 -9.12
CA ARG A 126 4.76 -32.08 -9.60
C ARG A 126 4.97 -33.03 -10.78
N LEU A 127 5.78 -32.63 -11.76
CA LEU A 127 6.12 -33.47 -12.91
C LEU A 127 6.85 -34.75 -12.48
N GLU A 128 7.82 -34.65 -11.56
CA GLU A 128 8.53 -35.81 -11.01
C GLU A 128 7.61 -36.76 -10.25
N ALA A 129 6.65 -36.24 -9.48
CA ALA A 129 5.65 -37.04 -8.79
C ALA A 129 4.68 -37.75 -9.75
N GLU A 130 4.25 -37.05 -10.82
CA GLU A 130 3.40 -37.62 -11.87
C GLU A 130 4.12 -38.74 -12.63
N GLN A 131 5.38 -38.53 -13.02
CA GLN A 131 6.20 -39.57 -13.65
C GLN A 131 6.43 -40.78 -12.73
N ALA A 132 6.65 -40.56 -11.44
CA ALA A 132 6.81 -41.66 -10.48
C ALA A 132 5.53 -42.49 -10.34
N GLN A 133 4.36 -41.84 -10.33
CA GLN A 133 3.06 -42.52 -10.32
C GLN A 133 2.83 -43.34 -11.61
N GLU A 134 3.14 -42.79 -12.78
CA GLU A 134 3.00 -43.48 -14.06
C GLU A 134 3.95 -44.70 -14.20
N ILE A 135 5.18 -44.58 -13.66
CA ILE A 135 6.10 -45.72 -13.56
C ILE A 135 5.55 -46.77 -12.60
N GLU A 136 5.00 -46.39 -11.44
CA GLU A 136 4.43 -47.32 -10.47
C GLU A 136 3.19 -48.06 -11.02
N GLU A 137 2.30 -47.35 -11.73
CA GLU A 137 1.14 -47.96 -12.40
C GLU A 137 1.55 -48.91 -13.53
N SER A 138 2.58 -48.57 -14.33
CA SER A 138 3.06 -49.45 -15.41
C SER A 138 3.84 -50.68 -14.92
N GLN A 139 4.41 -50.67 -13.71
CA GLN A 139 5.08 -51.84 -13.11
C GLN A 139 4.10 -52.82 -12.41
N LEU A 140 2.86 -52.40 -12.15
CA LEU A 140 1.81 -53.22 -11.55
C LEU A 140 1.04 -54.10 -12.57
N GLU A 141 1.26 -53.93 -13.87
CA GLU A 141 0.79 -54.87 -14.91
C GLU A 141 1.92 -55.78 -15.43
N PRO A 142 2.16 -56.93 -14.79
CA PRO A 142 2.34 -58.14 -15.59
C PRO A 142 1.76 -59.38 -14.88
N ALA A 143 0.45 -59.60 -14.97
CA ALA A 143 -0.12 -60.94 -14.76
C ALA A 143 -1.58 -60.98 -15.20
N GLN A 144 -1.85 -61.11 -16.50
CA GLN A 144 -2.94 -61.93 -17.04
C GLN A 144 -3.03 -61.78 -18.56
N ASN A 145 -2.37 -62.68 -19.29
CA ASN A 145 -2.97 -63.32 -20.46
C ASN A 145 -2.11 -64.50 -20.93
N VAL A 146 -2.29 -65.64 -20.27
CA VAL A 146 -2.07 -66.95 -20.88
C VAL A 146 -3.20 -67.87 -20.44
N ILE A 147 -4.24 -67.98 -21.26
CA ILE A 147 -5.09 -69.18 -21.31
C ILE A 147 -5.19 -69.55 -22.79
N PRO A 148 -4.70 -70.72 -23.23
CA PRO A 148 -5.04 -71.25 -24.54
C PRO A 148 -6.32 -72.06 -24.40
N GLU A 149 -7.37 -71.72 -25.15
CA GLU A 149 -8.50 -72.62 -25.38
C GLU A 149 -8.25 -73.46 -26.63
N ASN A 150 -8.44 -74.76 -26.46
CA ASN A 150 -8.49 -75.81 -27.47
C ASN A 150 -9.81 -76.57 -27.22
#